data_AF-A0A662B9P7-F1
#
_entry.id   AF-A0A662B9P7-F1
#
_cell.length_a   1.000
_cell.length_b   1.000
_cell.length_c   1.000
_cell.angle_alpha   90.00
_cell.angle_beta   90.00
_cell.angle_gamma   90.00
#
_symmetry.space_group_name_H-M   'P 1'
#
loop_
_entity.id
_entity.type
_entity.pdbx_description
1 polymer ?
#
loop_
_entity_poly.entity_id
_entity_poly.type
_entity_poly.pdbx_seq_one_letter_code
_entity_poly.pdbx_strand_id
1 'polypeptide(L)'
;MEDLNKQKMKSFWKRPEGVAGAIFLIGLGVVFIMFSVPILAFIQSLLTSLITTIALFVVLGIMLYIILDPKFRALVWYGYKSIMRWITGLFVQIDPIGILKSYIEYLYNNLKEMNGQIAKLKGQISKMSRLIDKNRKEMEDNLKMAEQAKKKGNMELVAINTRQYGRLKDTNARYTTLLNKI
;
A
#
# COMPACT_ATOMS: atom_id res chain seq x y z
N MET A 1 16.01 2.75 4.75
CA MET A 1 15.26 4.01 4.91
C MET A 1 15.22 4.76 3.59
N GLU A 2 14.74 4.12 2.52
CA GLU A 2 14.90 4.62 1.14
C GLU A 2 13.54 4.80 0.41
N ASP A 3 12.43 4.49 1.08
CA ASP A 3 11.09 4.54 0.48
C ASP A 3 10.33 5.85 0.76
N LEU A 4 10.94 6.80 1.46
CA LEU A 4 10.29 8.05 1.87
C LEU A 4 10.29 9.16 0.80
N ASN A 5 10.97 8.98 -0.35
CA ASN A 5 11.23 10.09 -1.28
C ASN A 5 10.58 9.99 -2.67
N LYS A 6 9.41 9.35 -2.81
CA LYS A 6 8.64 9.42 -4.07
C LYS A 6 7.14 9.61 -3.86
N GLN A 7 6.73 10.55 -3.03
CA GLN A 7 5.44 11.21 -3.27
C GLN A 7 5.57 12.23 -4.41
N LYS A 8 5.85 11.76 -5.64
CA LYS A 8 5.60 12.57 -6.84
C LYS A 8 4.11 12.91 -6.83
N MET A 9 3.77 14.19 -6.67
CA MET A 9 2.39 14.68 -6.70
C MET A 9 1.65 14.03 -7.88
N LYS A 10 0.71 13.13 -7.59
CA LYS A 10 -0.02 12.39 -8.62
C LYS A 10 -0.76 13.39 -9.52
N SER A 11 -0.60 13.22 -10.84
CA SER A 11 -1.33 13.96 -11.89
C SER A 11 -2.84 13.94 -11.62
N PHE A 12 -3.55 15.01 -11.97
CA PHE A 12 -4.97 15.21 -11.69
C PHE A 12 -5.85 14.02 -12.16
N TRP A 13 -5.53 13.44 -13.32
CA TRP A 13 -6.21 12.27 -13.89
C TRP A 13 -5.95 10.95 -13.15
N LYS A 14 -4.94 10.90 -12.28
CA LYS A 14 -4.66 9.74 -11.40
C LYS A 14 -5.32 9.86 -10.03
N ARG A 15 -5.97 11.00 -9.74
CA ARG A 15 -6.77 11.20 -8.54
C ARG A 15 -8.19 10.70 -8.82
N PRO A 16 -8.90 10.17 -7.82
CA PRO A 16 -10.30 9.78 -7.98
C PRO A 16 -11.16 10.94 -8.53
N GLU A 17 -10.75 12.19 -8.28
CA GLU A 17 -11.36 13.41 -8.79
C GLU A 17 -11.34 13.54 -10.32
N GLY A 18 -10.22 13.18 -10.96
CA GLY A 18 -10.08 13.26 -12.42
C GLY A 18 -10.85 12.16 -13.13
N VAL A 19 -10.96 10.97 -12.52
CA VAL A 19 -11.69 9.82 -13.09
C VAL A 19 -13.20 10.02 -12.99
N ALA A 20 -13.71 10.46 -11.83
CA ALA A 20 -15.12 10.81 -11.68
C ALA A 20 -15.53 11.94 -12.63
N GLY A 21 -14.66 12.94 -12.79
CA GLY A 21 -14.92 14.03 -13.72
C GLY A 21 -14.89 13.64 -15.19
N ALA A 22 -14.01 12.73 -15.59
CA ALA A 22 -14.01 12.15 -16.93
C ALA A 22 -15.36 11.49 -17.25
N ILE A 23 -15.87 10.67 -16.32
CA ILE A 23 -17.14 9.96 -16.47
C ILE A 23 -18.31 10.94 -16.52
N PHE A 24 -18.30 11.98 -15.68
CA PHE A 24 -19.32 13.02 -15.69
C PHE A 24 -19.34 13.82 -17.01
N LEU A 25 -18.19 14.18 -17.56
CA LEU A 25 -18.09 14.88 -18.85
C LEU A 25 -18.58 14.02 -20.01
N ILE A 26 -18.25 12.71 -20.02
CA ILE A 26 -18.75 11.76 -21.00
C ILE A 26 -20.28 11.64 -20.89
N GLY A 27 -20.81 11.52 -19.67
CA GLY A 27 -22.25 11.48 -19.40
C GLY A 27 -22.98 12.74 -19.88
N LEU A 28 -22.44 13.92 -19.61
CA LEU A 28 -22.97 15.20 -20.10
C LEU A 28 -22.97 15.26 -21.63
N GLY A 29 -21.92 14.77 -22.28
CA GLY A 29 -21.83 14.69 -23.74
C GLY A 29 -22.91 13.80 -24.34
N VAL A 30 -23.18 12.63 -23.73
CA VAL A 30 -24.23 11.70 -24.19
C VAL A 30 -25.62 12.31 -24.02
N VAL A 31 -25.90 12.95 -22.89
CA VAL A 31 -27.17 13.65 -22.66
C VAL A 31 -27.35 14.79 -23.65
N PHE A 32 -26.31 15.57 -23.91
CA PHE A 32 -26.34 16.66 -24.88
C PHE A 32 -26.66 16.17 -26.30
N ILE A 33 -26.04 15.06 -26.73
CA ILE A 33 -26.32 14.44 -28.03
C ILE A 33 -27.76 13.94 -28.11
N MET A 34 -28.28 13.32 -27.05
CA MET A 34 -29.63 12.76 -27.02
C MET A 34 -30.72 13.85 -27.07
N PHE A 35 -30.47 15.01 -26.47
CA PHE A 35 -31.40 16.16 -26.46
C PHE A 35 -31.07 17.22 -27.52
N SER A 36 -30.23 16.89 -28.51
CA SER A 36 -29.81 17.83 -29.56
C SER A 36 -30.88 18.11 -30.63
N VAL A 37 -31.91 17.27 -30.74
CA VAL A 37 -32.97 17.35 -31.76
C VAL A 37 -33.70 18.71 -31.80
N PRO A 38 -34.20 19.29 -30.69
CA PRO A 38 -34.84 20.61 -30.72
C PRO A 38 -33.86 21.75 -31.04
N ILE A 39 -32.59 21.61 -30.67
CA ILE A 39 -31.53 22.60 -30.98
C ILE A 39 -31.27 22.62 -32.49
N LEU A 40 -31.21 21.44 -33.12
CA LEU A 40 -31.04 21.32 -34.56
C LEU A 40 -32.23 21.93 -35.33
N ALA A 41 -33.46 21.67 -34.86
CA ALA A 41 -34.67 22.24 -35.46
C ALA A 41 -34.71 23.78 -35.33
N PHE A 42 -34.28 24.33 -34.19
CA PHE A 42 -34.17 25.77 -33.98
C PHE A 42 -33.12 26.41 -34.93
N ILE A 43 -31.95 25.78 -35.08
CA ILE A 43 -30.91 26.24 -36.01
C ILE A 43 -31.43 26.22 -37.46
N GLN A 44 -32.14 25.16 -37.85
CA GLN A 44 -32.73 25.06 -39.18
C GLN A 44 -33.77 26.16 -39.44
N SER A 45 -34.57 26.52 -38.41
CA SER A 45 -35.54 27.62 -38.52
C SER A 45 -34.86 28.98 -38.75
N LEU A 46 -33.69 29.22 -38.14
CA LEU A 46 -32.90 30.44 -38.30
C LEU A 46 -32.17 30.53 -39.66
N LEU A 47 -31.96 29.40 -40.33
CA LEU A 47 -31.33 29.35 -41.66
C LEU A 47 -32.28 29.67 -42.81
N THR A 48 -33.59 29.80 -42.55
CA THR A 48 -34.60 30.07 -43.59
C THR A 48 -34.54 31.50 -44.13
N SER A 49 -34.03 32.47 -43.36
CA SER A 49 -33.89 33.85 -43.78
C SER A 49 -32.42 34.27 -43.85
N LEU A 50 -32.06 35.03 -44.89
CA LEU A 50 -30.67 35.43 -45.14
C LEU A 50 -30.11 36.31 -44.01
N ILE A 51 -30.95 37.21 -43.48
CA ILE A 51 -30.61 38.13 -42.38
C ILE A 51 -30.34 37.37 -41.08
N THR A 52 -31.20 36.40 -40.74
CA THR A 52 -31.04 35.59 -39.52
C THR A 52 -29.85 34.64 -39.62
N THR A 53 -29.53 34.17 -40.83
CA THR A 53 -28.34 33.36 -41.10
C THR A 53 -27.06 34.15 -40.84
N ILE A 54 -26.96 35.37 -41.37
CA ILE A 54 -25.80 36.25 -41.13
C ILE A 54 -25.68 36.59 -39.64
N ALA A 55 -26.79 36.91 -38.97
CA ALA A 55 -26.81 37.17 -37.54
C ALA A 55 -26.34 35.95 -36.71
N LEU A 56 -26.75 34.74 -37.09
CA LEU A 56 -26.30 33.49 -36.46
C LEU A 56 -24.79 33.30 -36.59
N PHE A 57 -24.21 33.52 -37.78
CA PHE A 57 -22.76 33.42 -38.00
C PHE A 57 -21.96 34.46 -37.20
N VAL A 58 -22.48 35.68 -37.06
CA VAL A 58 -21.84 36.71 -36.23
C VAL A 58 -21.85 36.30 -34.76
N VAL A 59 -22.98 35.82 -34.23
CA VAL A 59 -23.08 35.34 -32.84
C VAL A 59 -22.17 34.12 -32.61
N LEU A 60 -22.12 33.17 -33.54
CA LEU A 60 -21.21 32.03 -33.48
C LEU A 60 -19.75 32.46 -33.49
N GLY A 61 -19.39 33.44 -34.32
CA GLY A 61 -18.03 34.00 -34.38
C GLY A 61 -17.60 34.64 -33.05
N ILE A 62 -18.49 35.40 -32.42
CA ILE A 62 -18.25 36.00 -31.10
C ILE A 62 -18.11 34.90 -30.03
N MET A 63 -18.98 33.89 -30.06
CA MET A 63 -18.93 32.77 -29.09
C MET A 63 -17.65 31.94 -29.23
N LEU A 64 -17.22 31.66 -30.47
CA LEU A 64 -15.95 30.98 -30.75
C LEU A 64 -14.75 31.79 -30.25
N TYR A 65 -14.76 33.12 -30.45
CA TYR A 65 -13.70 33.99 -29.95
C TYR A 65 -13.57 33.94 -28.42
N ILE A 66 -14.71 33.96 -27.70
CA ILE A 66 -14.74 33.86 -26.24
C ILE A 66 -14.22 32.50 -25.76
N ILE A 67 -14.57 31.40 -26.45
CA ILE A 67 -14.13 30.06 -26.07
C ILE A 67 -12.63 29.85 -26.35
N LEU A 68 -12.10 30.44 -27.43
CA LEU A 68 -10.68 30.38 -27.78
C LEU A 68 -9.80 31.28 -26.90
N ASP A 69 -10.36 32.24 -26.17
CA ASP A 69 -9.59 33.09 -25.26
C ASP A 69 -8.95 32.22 -24.14
N PRO A 70 -7.61 32.22 -24.01
CA PRO A 70 -6.93 31.43 -22.98
C PRO A 70 -7.39 31.77 -21.56
N LYS A 71 -7.86 33.01 -21.30
CA LYS A 71 -8.37 33.43 -19.99
C LYS A 71 -9.69 32.76 -19.64
N PHE A 72 -10.60 32.66 -20.60
CA PHE A 72 -11.90 32.02 -20.40
C PHE A 72 -11.74 30.52 -20.19
N ARG A 73 -10.90 29.86 -21.00
CA ARG A 73 -10.57 28.44 -20.82
C ARG A 73 -9.95 28.15 -19.47
N ALA A 74 -9.04 29.02 -18.99
CA ALA A 74 -8.46 28.89 -17.66
C ALA A 74 -9.53 29.00 -16.57
N LEU A 75 -10.43 29.99 -16.65
CA LEU A 75 -11.51 30.19 -15.68
C LEU A 75 -12.46 28.99 -15.62
N VAL A 76 -12.90 28.47 -16.77
CA VAL A 76 -13.74 27.27 -16.86
C VAL A 76 -13.02 26.05 -16.28
N TRP A 77 -11.72 25.91 -16.57
CA TRP A 77 -10.91 24.83 -16.01
C TRP A 77 -10.76 24.92 -14.48
N TYR A 78 -10.55 26.12 -13.93
CA TYR A 78 -10.49 26.34 -12.48
C TYR A 78 -11.84 26.12 -11.81
N GLY A 79 -12.93 26.57 -12.43
CA GLY A 79 -14.30 26.33 -11.96
C GLY A 79 -14.63 24.84 -11.92
N TYR A 80 -14.35 24.13 -13.01
CA TYR A 80 -14.49 22.67 -13.08
C TYR A 80 -13.69 21.95 -11.99
N LYS A 81 -12.44 22.36 -11.75
CA LYS A 81 -11.60 21.80 -10.69
C LYS A 81 -12.16 22.03 -9.29
N SER A 82 -12.76 23.20 -9.05
CA SER A 82 -13.38 23.55 -7.77
C SER A 82 -14.62 22.70 -7.50
N ILE A 83 -15.49 22.56 -8.51
CA ILE A 83 -16.71 21.75 -8.43
C ILE A 83 -16.34 20.27 -8.26
N MET A 84 -15.37 19.77 -9.02
CA MET A 84 -14.94 18.37 -8.90
C MET A 84 -14.40 18.06 -7.51
N ARG A 85 -13.59 18.95 -6.93
CA ARG A 85 -13.10 18.81 -5.54
C ARG A 85 -14.24 18.76 -4.52
N TRP A 86 -15.30 19.53 -4.74
CA TRP A 86 -16.49 19.54 -3.88
C TRP A 86 -17.30 18.24 -4.00
N ILE A 87 -17.57 17.80 -5.23
CA ILE A 87 -18.31 16.56 -5.51
C ILE A 87 -17.53 15.35 -4.99
N THR A 88 -16.23 15.28 -5.23
CA THR A 88 -15.42 14.12 -4.81
C THR A 88 -15.16 14.10 -3.31
N GLY A 89 -15.23 15.24 -2.63
CA GLY A 89 -15.24 15.32 -1.18
C GLY A 89 -16.46 14.63 -0.54
N LEU A 90 -17.56 14.44 -1.29
CA LEU A 90 -18.73 13.69 -0.82
C LEU A 90 -18.59 12.17 -0.97
N PHE A 91 -17.80 11.69 -1.94
CA PHE A 91 -17.68 10.25 -2.26
C PHE A 91 -16.36 9.63 -1.81
N VAL A 92 -15.33 10.43 -1.54
CA VAL A 92 -14.02 9.99 -1.04
C VAL A 92 -13.60 10.94 0.08
N GLN A 93 -13.30 10.43 1.27
CA GLN A 93 -12.75 11.25 2.36
C GLN A 93 -11.38 11.80 1.93
N ILE A 94 -11.36 13.06 1.46
CA ILE A 94 -10.15 13.85 1.25
C ILE A 94 -9.95 14.77 2.48
N ASP A 95 -10.32 14.31 3.66
CA ASP A 95 -9.96 15.03 4.89
C ASP A 95 -8.49 14.70 5.20
N PRO A 96 -7.56 15.65 5.03
CA PRO A 96 -6.14 15.40 5.28
C PRO A 96 -5.88 14.93 6.71
N ILE A 97 -6.74 15.32 7.66
CA ILE A 97 -6.72 14.91 9.05
C ILE A 97 -7.07 13.41 9.20
N GLY A 98 -8.03 12.91 8.43
CA GLY A 98 -8.45 11.51 8.49
C GLY A 98 -7.35 10.54 8.05
N ILE A 99 -6.63 10.89 6.98
CA ILE A 99 -5.50 10.09 6.48
C ILE A 99 -4.36 10.08 7.50
N LEU A 100 -4.03 11.22 8.10
CA LEU A 100 -3.00 11.30 9.15
C LEU A 100 -3.39 10.52 10.41
N LYS A 101 -4.65 10.60 10.83
CA LYS A 101 -5.16 9.83 11.97
C LYS A 101 -5.08 8.32 11.71
N SER A 102 -5.51 7.86 10.54
CA SER A 102 -5.40 6.46 10.13
C SER A 102 -3.94 6.01 10.08
N TYR A 103 -3.04 6.86 9.60
CA TYR A 103 -1.61 6.56 9.59
C TYR A 103 -1.03 6.45 11.01
N ILE A 104 -1.37 7.36 11.93
CA ILE A 104 -0.96 7.28 13.34
C ILE A 104 -1.50 6.01 14.00
N GLU A 105 -2.77 5.67 13.75
CA GLU A 105 -3.40 4.46 14.25
C GLU A 105 -2.72 3.19 13.70
N TYR A 106 -2.39 3.19 12.41
CA TYR A 106 -1.62 2.11 11.78
C TYR A 106 -0.23 1.97 12.41
N LEU A 107 0.48 3.08 12.63
CA LEU A 107 1.78 3.06 13.30
C LEU A 107 1.67 2.54 14.74
N TYR A 108 0.65 2.96 15.48
CA TYR A 108 0.41 2.50 16.85
C TYR A 108 0.14 0.98 16.89
N ASN A 109 -0.69 0.48 15.98
CA ASN A 109 -0.99 -0.94 15.86
C ASN A 109 0.26 -1.75 15.46
N ASN A 110 1.05 -1.27 14.50
CA ASN A 110 2.31 -1.90 14.12
C ASN A 110 3.31 -1.94 15.28
N LEU A 111 3.41 -0.87 16.08
CA LEU A 111 4.26 -0.85 17.27
C LEU A 111 3.80 -1.91 18.28
N LYS A 112 2.49 -2.03 18.50
CA LYS A 112 1.91 -3.04 19.38
C LYS A 112 2.21 -4.48 18.88
N GLU A 113 2.07 -4.74 17.59
CA GLU A 113 2.41 -6.03 16.99
C GLU A 113 3.90 -6.33 17.12
N MET A 114 4.76 -5.36 16.85
CA MET A 114 6.21 -5.49 16.97
C MET A 114 6.63 -5.79 18.41
N ASN A 115 6.02 -5.13 19.41
CA ASN A 115 6.24 -5.44 20.82
C ASN A 115 5.86 -6.90 21.14
N GLY A 116 4.75 -7.40 20.58
CA GLY A 116 4.37 -8.81 20.70
C GLY A 116 5.39 -9.75 20.05
N GLN A 117 5.94 -9.39 18.90
CA GLN A 117 6.99 -10.17 18.23
C GLN A 117 8.30 -10.17 19.04
N ILE A 118 8.72 -9.04 19.61
CA ILE A 118 9.88 -8.95 20.50
C ILE A 118 9.70 -9.85 21.73
N ALA A 119 8.50 -9.88 22.33
CA ALA A 119 8.23 -10.76 23.46
C ALA A 119 8.35 -12.25 23.08
N LYS A 120 7.81 -12.65 21.92
CA LYS A 120 7.94 -14.01 21.39
C LYS A 120 9.41 -14.37 21.12
N LEU A 121 10.16 -13.45 20.52
CA LEU A 121 11.59 -13.62 20.24
C LEU A 121 12.40 -13.81 21.52
N LYS A 122 12.16 -12.99 22.55
CA LYS A 122 12.77 -13.15 23.89
C LYS A 122 12.44 -14.51 24.51
N GLY A 123 11.20 -14.98 24.34
CA GLY A 123 10.80 -16.32 24.78
C GLY A 123 11.56 -17.44 24.06
N GLN A 124 11.77 -17.31 22.75
CA GLN A 124 12.55 -18.25 21.95
C GLN A 124 14.02 -18.27 22.36
N ILE A 125 14.63 -17.10 22.60
CA ILE A 125 16.01 -16.97 23.13
C ILE A 125 16.13 -17.71 24.46
N SER A 126 15.23 -17.44 25.41
CA SER A 126 15.25 -18.11 26.72
C SER A 126 15.08 -19.63 26.60
N LYS A 127 14.18 -20.09 25.73
CA LYS A 127 13.97 -21.52 25.47
C LYS A 127 15.22 -22.17 24.88
N MET A 128 15.85 -21.55 23.90
CA MET A 128 17.09 -22.05 23.30
C MET A 128 18.23 -22.11 24.30
N SER A 129 18.39 -21.08 25.14
CA SER A 129 19.39 -21.08 26.22
C SER A 129 19.18 -22.24 27.20
N ARG A 130 17.94 -22.47 27.65
CA ARG A 130 17.60 -23.63 28.50
C ARG A 130 17.87 -24.98 27.84
N LEU A 131 17.61 -25.10 26.52
CA LEU A 131 17.93 -26.32 25.77
C LEU A 131 19.44 -26.55 25.68
N ILE A 132 20.23 -25.51 25.48
CA ILE A 132 21.69 -25.60 25.50
C ILE A 132 22.20 -26.13 26.84
N ASP A 133 21.69 -25.57 27.95
CA ASP A 133 22.09 -25.97 29.29
C ASP A 133 21.62 -27.40 29.63
N LYS A 134 20.42 -27.78 29.21
CA LYS A 134 19.93 -29.17 29.35
C LYS A 134 20.83 -30.14 28.59
N ASN A 135 21.11 -29.84 27.33
CA ASN A 135 21.99 -30.65 26.49
C ASN A 135 23.41 -30.74 27.06
N ARG A 136 23.92 -29.67 27.70
CA ARG A 136 25.22 -29.68 28.40
C ARG A 136 25.25 -30.69 29.54
N LYS A 137 24.20 -30.73 30.37
CA LYS A 137 24.08 -31.72 31.45
C LYS A 137 24.00 -33.15 30.89
N GLU A 138 23.15 -33.37 29.89
CA GLU A 138 23.04 -34.69 29.24
C GLU A 138 24.35 -35.12 28.58
N MET A 139 25.12 -34.21 28.00
CA MET A 139 26.46 -34.50 27.48
C MET A 139 27.42 -34.96 28.58
N GLU A 140 27.42 -34.29 29.74
CA GLU A 140 28.26 -34.66 30.87
C GLU A 140 27.89 -36.04 31.42
N ASP A 141 26.59 -36.34 31.52
CA ASP A 141 26.09 -37.65 31.97
C ASP A 141 26.47 -38.77 30.98
N ASN A 142 26.27 -38.55 29.67
CA ASN A 142 26.69 -39.49 28.63
C ASN A 142 28.20 -39.74 28.66
N LEU A 143 29.00 -38.70 28.90
CA LEU A 143 30.45 -38.85 29.02
C LEU A 143 30.83 -39.69 30.24
N LYS A 144 30.25 -39.42 31.41
CA LYS A 144 30.44 -40.21 32.64
C LYS A 144 30.04 -41.67 32.45
N MET A 145 28.89 -41.93 31.80
CA MET A 145 28.43 -43.29 31.49
C MET A 145 29.38 -44.00 30.53
N ALA A 146 29.90 -43.32 29.51
CA ALA A 146 30.90 -43.87 28.61
C ALA A 146 32.21 -44.22 29.36
N GLU A 147 32.69 -43.36 30.26
CA GLU A 147 33.88 -43.64 31.07
C GLU A 147 33.69 -44.85 31.98
N GLN A 148 32.53 -44.97 32.63
CA GLN A 148 32.19 -46.13 33.45
C GLN A 148 32.06 -47.42 32.64
N ALA A 149 31.42 -47.35 31.46
CA ALA A 149 31.28 -48.49 30.55
C ALA A 149 32.64 -48.97 30.05
N LYS A 150 33.55 -48.04 29.73
CA LYS A 150 34.94 -48.32 29.35
C LYS A 150 35.69 -49.07 30.46
N LYS A 151 35.55 -48.64 31.71
CA LYS A 151 36.14 -49.34 32.88
C LYS A 151 35.61 -50.76 33.06
N LYS A 152 34.36 -51.01 32.67
CA LYS A 152 33.70 -52.33 32.74
C LYS A 152 33.91 -53.18 31.48
N GLY A 153 34.68 -52.72 30.50
CA GLY A 153 34.92 -53.44 29.23
C GLY A 153 33.72 -53.47 28.26
N ASN A 154 32.64 -52.73 28.55
CA ASN A 154 31.46 -52.70 27.68
C ASN A 154 31.62 -51.63 26.58
N MET A 155 32.30 -52.02 25.50
CA MET A 155 32.61 -51.14 24.36
C MET A 155 31.38 -50.71 23.55
N GLU A 156 30.31 -51.51 23.54
CA GLU A 156 29.06 -51.17 22.86
C GLU A 156 28.40 -49.94 23.51
N LEU A 157 28.30 -49.94 24.83
CA LEU A 157 27.72 -48.83 25.59
C LEU A 157 28.59 -47.57 25.50
N VAL A 158 29.92 -47.71 25.39
CA VAL A 158 30.82 -46.59 25.10
C VAL A 158 30.46 -45.96 23.76
N ALA A 159 30.34 -46.75 22.69
CA ALA A 159 30.06 -46.24 21.35
C ALA A 159 28.71 -45.50 21.27
N ILE A 160 27.68 -46.02 21.94
CA ILE A 160 26.35 -45.39 21.98
C ILE A 160 26.41 -44.03 22.68
N ASN A 161 26.99 -43.98 23.88
CA ASN A 161 27.06 -42.75 24.68
C ASN A 161 27.95 -41.69 24.03
N THR A 162 29.06 -42.07 23.40
CA THR A 162 29.92 -41.14 22.64
C THR A 162 29.19 -40.59 21.40
N ARG A 163 28.40 -41.39 20.68
CA ARG A 163 27.56 -40.90 19.57
C ARG A 163 26.49 -39.93 20.05
N GLN A 164 25.83 -40.24 21.16
CA GLN A 164 24.82 -39.36 21.77
C GLN A 164 25.44 -38.02 22.18
N TYR A 165 26.63 -38.04 22.80
CA TYR A 165 27.42 -36.84 23.11
C TYR A 165 27.70 -36.00 21.85
N GLY A 166 28.18 -36.63 20.77
CA GLY A 166 28.46 -35.95 19.51
C GLY A 166 27.23 -35.24 18.93
N ARG A 167 26.08 -35.92 18.90
CA ARG A 167 24.80 -35.33 18.44
C ARG A 167 24.37 -34.12 19.25
N LEU A 168 24.48 -34.20 20.58
CA LEU A 168 24.11 -33.11 21.48
C LEU A 168 25.07 -31.92 21.34
N LYS A 169 26.36 -32.18 21.12
CA LYS A 169 27.38 -31.15 20.86
C LYS A 169 27.07 -30.38 19.57
N ASP A 170 26.77 -31.08 18.48
CA ASP A 170 26.43 -30.47 17.20
C ASP A 170 25.14 -29.65 17.29
N THR A 171 24.14 -30.18 18.02
CA THR A 171 22.87 -29.48 18.24
C THR A 171 23.07 -28.18 19.03
N ASN A 172 23.91 -28.20 20.08
CA ASN A 172 24.26 -27.01 20.83
C ASN A 172 25.01 -25.98 20.00
N ALA A 173 25.94 -26.41 19.14
CA ALA A 173 26.66 -25.51 18.23
C ALA A 173 25.71 -24.80 17.25
N ARG A 174 24.66 -25.50 16.78
CA ARG A 174 23.60 -24.90 15.96
C ARG A 174 22.79 -23.88 16.75
N TYR A 175 22.39 -24.21 17.98
CA TYR A 175 21.63 -23.27 18.82
C TYR A 175 22.42 -22.03 19.20
N THR A 176 23.71 -22.14 19.54
CA THR A 176 24.56 -20.98 19.82
C THR A 176 24.75 -20.10 18.59
N THR A 177 24.91 -20.70 17.41
CA THR A 177 25.02 -19.95 16.15
C THR A 177 23.73 -19.16 15.87
N LEU A 178 22.57 -19.76 16.10
CA LEU A 178 21.28 -19.09 15.93
C LEU A 178 21.09 -17.94 16.94
N LEU A 179 21.50 -18.14 18.19
CA LEU A 179 21.45 -17.08 19.22
C LEU A 179 22.35 -15.90 18.87
N ASN A 180 23.52 -16.13 18.27
CA ASN A 180 24.44 -15.06 17.87
C ASN A 180 24.00 -14.27 16.63
N LYS A 181 23.00 -14.78 15.89
CA LYS A 181 22.44 -14.12 14.70
C LYS A 181 21.23 -13.24 15.01
N ILE A 182 20.69 -13.33 16.22
CA ILE A 182 19.54 -12.56 16.72
C ILE A 182 20.07 -11.35 17.48
#